data_AF-A0A925UYJ2-F1
#
_entry.id   AF-A0A925UYJ2-F1
#
_cell.length_a   1.000
_cell.length_b   1.000
_cell.length_c   1.000
_cell.angle_alpha   90.00
_cell.angle_beta   90.00
_cell.angle_gamma   90.00
#
_symmetry.space_group_name_H-M   'P 1'
#
loop_
_entity.id
_entity.type
_entity.pdbx_description
1 polymer ?
#
loop_
_entity_poly.entity_id
_entity_poly.type
_entity_poly.pdbx_seq_one_letter_code
_entity_poly.pdbx_strand_id
1 'polypeptide(L)'
;MRNSALKLATLVVLSMGCLLAGAQDNQQKLSAALGWLKKVQGGFTPEVKKDVPALESILRRYFLEPDNLRATEEDIALAFLDTMPKDSDLEARGGTLDKLKRFEALLGAKTTTTPPTPKATAKNPKPKRPKSVPVKVVVKRKIPGVHSKASFTAESRTAPGGKTIGVVQLNIAGRSKTVVEVLAGTSKLDAKKRAQVVALRMQSLNQSNRLWWTMLKVAQVKGQYVVGTGGKNFVITADSAFAREWGLMPNALASQLILKIRSSMDPEKSEQFGGRDLSAEELRIAAIDLRQQGDALYVSNPSGAEAKYKSAIANDSTYGVPYLRIADLHLAKKNLDGAKAILEEGIKVPGMSADQKASLESKLKSLG
;
A
#
# COMPACT_ATOMS: atom_id res chain seq x y z
N MET A 1 -68.90 -14.99 10.04
CA MET A 1 -67.63 -14.43 10.56
C MET A 1 -66.79 -15.57 11.10
N ARG A 2 -65.95 -16.17 10.25
CA ARG A 2 -65.06 -17.30 10.57
C ARG A 2 -63.93 -17.33 9.54
N ASN A 3 -62.73 -17.58 10.05
CA ASN A 3 -61.56 -18.18 9.40
C ASN A 3 -60.92 -17.47 8.21
N SER A 4 -59.77 -16.85 8.49
CA SER A 4 -58.63 -16.80 7.55
C SER A 4 -57.32 -16.68 8.33
N ALA A 5 -57.04 -17.69 9.15
CA ALA A 5 -55.73 -17.97 9.72
C ALA A 5 -55.34 -19.37 9.26
N LEU A 6 -54.57 -19.47 8.17
CA LEU A 6 -53.64 -20.55 7.81
C LEU A 6 -53.25 -20.36 6.35
N LYS A 7 -52.00 -19.96 6.12
CA LYS A 7 -51.10 -20.33 5.02
C LYS A 7 -50.01 -19.26 4.89
N LEU A 8 -48.94 -19.42 5.66
CA LEU A 8 -47.55 -19.19 5.22
C LEU A 8 -46.62 -19.61 6.37
N ALA A 9 -46.47 -20.93 6.54
CA ALA A 9 -45.51 -21.52 7.46
C ALA A 9 -44.71 -22.58 6.71
N THR A 10 -43.98 -22.18 5.68
CA THR A 10 -42.87 -22.96 5.10
C THR A 10 -42.07 -22.02 4.22
N LEU A 11 -40.91 -21.55 4.70
CA LEU A 11 -39.65 -21.28 3.96
C LEU A 11 -38.74 -20.27 4.71
N VAL A 12 -38.39 -20.53 5.97
CA VAL A 12 -37.25 -19.84 6.63
C VAL A 12 -36.43 -20.86 7.43
N VAL A 13 -35.89 -21.85 6.72
CA VAL A 13 -34.74 -22.64 7.18
C VAL A 13 -33.94 -22.99 5.93
N LEU A 14 -33.14 -22.05 5.39
CA LEU A 14 -32.04 -22.28 4.44
C LEU A 14 -31.45 -20.94 3.94
N SER A 15 -30.91 -20.12 4.85
CA SER A 15 -30.02 -19.02 4.46
C SER A 15 -29.07 -18.53 5.55
N MET A 16 -29.10 -19.13 6.75
CA MET A 16 -28.17 -18.82 7.85
C MET A 16 -26.91 -19.71 7.86
N GLY A 17 -26.69 -20.52 6.83
CA GLY A 17 -25.60 -21.51 6.76
C GLY A 17 -24.35 -21.08 6.00
N CYS A 18 -24.37 -20.00 5.22
CA CYS A 18 -23.23 -19.63 4.36
C CYS A 18 -22.29 -18.57 4.95
N LEU A 19 -22.68 -17.85 6.00
CA LEU A 19 -21.80 -16.86 6.67
C LEU A 19 -21.01 -17.45 7.85
N LEU A 20 -21.42 -18.59 8.39
CA LEU A 20 -20.68 -19.31 9.43
C LEU A 20 -19.53 -20.16 8.86
N ALA A 21 -19.60 -20.58 7.59
CA ALA A 21 -18.62 -21.48 7.00
C ALA A 21 -17.21 -20.87 6.86
N GLY A 22 -17.09 -19.57 6.51
CA GLY A 22 -15.80 -18.90 6.37
C GLY A 22 -15.11 -18.59 7.71
N ALA A 23 -15.89 -18.20 8.73
CA ALA A 23 -15.38 -18.00 10.08
C ALA A 23 -14.95 -19.33 10.74
N GLN A 24 -15.73 -20.39 10.51
CA GLN A 24 -15.43 -21.72 11.03
C GLN A 24 -14.20 -22.36 10.36
N ASP A 25 -14.00 -22.14 9.06
CA ASP A 25 -12.81 -22.59 8.31
C ASP A 25 -11.54 -21.85 8.75
N ASN A 26 -11.59 -20.52 8.95
CA ASN A 26 -10.46 -19.76 9.47
C ASN A 26 -10.11 -20.13 10.92
N GLN A 27 -11.11 -20.45 11.74
CA GLN A 27 -10.89 -20.89 13.13
C GLN A 27 -10.30 -22.30 13.21
N GLN A 28 -10.68 -23.21 12.30
CA GLN A 28 -10.06 -24.53 12.16
C GLN A 28 -8.60 -24.43 11.69
N LYS A 29 -8.31 -23.58 10.69
CA LYS A 29 -6.94 -23.34 10.20
C LYS A 29 -6.05 -22.69 11.25
N LEU A 30 -6.58 -21.73 12.01
CA LEU A 30 -5.87 -21.13 13.14
C LEU A 30 -5.55 -22.18 14.22
N SER A 31 -6.52 -23.04 14.57
CA SER A 31 -6.31 -24.13 15.54
C SER A 31 -5.22 -25.09 15.09
N ALA A 32 -5.21 -25.47 13.81
CA ALA A 32 -4.17 -26.32 13.23
C ALA A 32 -2.78 -25.65 13.25
N ALA A 33 -2.70 -24.35 12.91
CA ALA A 33 -1.46 -23.59 12.93
C ALA A 33 -0.89 -23.42 14.35
N LEU A 34 -1.72 -23.11 15.34
CA LEU A 34 -1.31 -23.01 16.74
C LEU A 34 -0.93 -24.39 17.33
N GLY A 35 -1.65 -25.45 16.95
CA GLY A 35 -1.30 -26.82 17.32
C GLY A 35 0.06 -27.24 16.75
N TRP A 36 0.35 -26.87 15.50
CA TRP A 36 1.65 -27.09 14.89
C TRP A 36 2.76 -26.30 15.59
N LEU A 37 2.54 -25.02 15.90
CA LEU A 37 3.49 -24.19 16.64
C LEU A 37 3.85 -24.80 17.99
N LYS A 38 2.83 -25.28 18.73
CA LYS A 38 3.03 -25.97 20.02
C LYS A 38 3.87 -27.23 19.90
N LYS A 39 3.81 -27.93 18.77
CA LYS A 39 4.58 -29.15 18.49
C LYS A 39 6.04 -28.85 18.14
N VAL A 40 6.32 -27.77 17.41
CA VAL A 40 7.67 -27.44 16.92
C VAL A 40 8.46 -26.51 17.84
N GLN A 41 7.80 -25.74 18.70
CA GLN A 41 8.45 -24.77 19.59
C GLN A 41 9.54 -25.38 20.50
N GLY A 42 9.43 -26.67 20.84
CA GLY A 42 10.44 -27.37 21.64
C GLY A 42 11.79 -27.50 20.92
N GLY A 43 11.77 -27.55 19.59
CA GLY A 43 12.96 -27.69 18.73
C GLY A 43 13.62 -26.36 18.35
N PHE A 44 12.97 -25.22 18.61
CA PHE A 44 13.52 -23.89 18.30
C PHE A 44 14.76 -23.55 19.15
N THR A 45 15.64 -22.76 18.56
CA THR A 45 16.75 -22.10 19.28
C THR A 45 16.24 -21.20 20.42
N PRO A 46 17.02 -20.99 21.50
CA PRO A 46 16.62 -20.15 22.63
C PRO A 46 16.23 -18.72 22.24
N GLU A 47 16.81 -18.18 21.18
CA GLU A 47 16.52 -16.86 20.62
C GLU A 47 15.11 -16.82 20.03
N VAL A 48 14.78 -17.79 19.17
CA VAL A 48 13.46 -17.89 18.51
C VAL A 48 12.35 -18.30 19.48
N LYS A 49 12.68 -19.08 20.52
CA LYS A 49 11.73 -19.45 21.60
C LYS A 49 11.14 -18.23 22.31
N LYS A 50 11.88 -17.13 22.43
CA LYS A 50 11.40 -15.88 23.05
C LYS A 50 10.31 -15.20 22.22
N ASP A 51 10.29 -15.43 20.92
CA ASP A 51 9.35 -14.81 19.98
C ASP A 51 8.08 -15.64 19.74
N VAL A 52 7.95 -16.82 20.36
CA VAL A 52 6.77 -17.69 20.22
C VAL A 52 5.46 -16.99 20.61
N PRO A 53 5.37 -16.23 21.72
CA PRO A 53 4.15 -15.48 22.04
C PRO A 53 3.79 -14.43 20.98
N ALA A 54 4.80 -13.80 20.37
CA ALA A 54 4.58 -12.84 19.28
C ALA A 54 4.10 -13.55 18.01
N LEU A 55 4.65 -14.72 17.69
CA LEU A 55 4.22 -15.55 16.56
C LEU A 55 2.78 -16.05 16.72
N GLU A 56 2.38 -16.46 17.93
CA GLU A 56 0.97 -16.78 18.23
C GLU A 56 0.04 -15.59 17.99
N SER A 57 0.44 -14.40 18.44
CA SER A 57 -0.31 -13.16 18.24
C SER A 57 -0.45 -12.80 16.76
N ILE A 58 0.62 -12.98 15.98
CA ILE A 58 0.64 -12.77 14.53
C ILE A 58 -0.29 -13.76 13.81
N LEU A 59 -0.26 -15.05 14.17
CA LEU A 59 -1.14 -16.05 13.56
C LEU A 59 -2.61 -15.79 13.88
N ARG A 60 -2.93 -15.38 15.11
CA ARG A 60 -4.30 -14.99 15.49
C ARG A 60 -4.80 -13.82 14.66
N ARG A 61 -3.98 -12.77 14.52
CA ARG A 61 -4.31 -11.65 13.62
C ARG A 61 -4.46 -12.14 12.19
N TYR A 62 -3.56 -13.00 11.70
CA TYR A 62 -3.54 -13.45 10.30
C TYR A 62 -4.87 -14.11 9.89
N PHE A 63 -5.45 -14.93 10.76
CA PHE A 63 -6.69 -15.65 10.46
C PHE A 63 -7.97 -14.91 10.86
N LEU A 64 -7.93 -14.04 11.88
CA LEU A 64 -9.13 -13.39 12.44
C LEU A 64 -9.25 -11.90 12.10
N GLU A 65 -8.13 -11.22 11.87
CA GLU A 65 -8.04 -9.79 11.64
C GLU A 65 -6.98 -9.45 10.56
N PRO A 66 -7.10 -10.00 9.34
CA PRO A 66 -6.07 -9.88 8.30
C PRO A 66 -5.72 -8.42 7.95
N ASP A 67 -6.68 -7.51 8.11
CA ASP A 67 -6.51 -6.07 7.85
C ASP A 67 -5.65 -5.34 8.92
N ASN A 68 -5.35 -6.02 10.04
CA ASN A 68 -4.55 -5.49 11.15
C ASN A 68 -3.08 -5.95 11.13
N LEU A 69 -2.63 -6.74 10.14
CA LEU A 69 -1.23 -7.16 10.05
C LEU A 69 -0.35 -6.10 9.39
N ARG A 70 0.88 -5.99 9.90
CA ARG A 70 1.98 -5.37 9.16
C ARG A 70 2.44 -6.35 8.07
N ALA A 71 2.93 -5.83 6.94
CA ALA A 71 3.46 -6.68 5.86
C ALA A 71 4.53 -7.68 6.35
N THR A 72 5.38 -7.27 7.29
CA THR A 72 6.38 -8.15 7.90
C THR A 72 5.76 -9.26 8.75
N GLU A 73 4.64 -8.99 9.41
CA GLU A 73 3.91 -10.00 10.20
C GLU A 73 3.17 -10.97 9.29
N GLU A 74 2.64 -10.49 8.17
CA GLU A 74 2.03 -11.33 7.13
C GLU A 74 3.07 -12.27 6.51
N ASP A 75 4.26 -11.76 6.17
CA ASP A 75 5.38 -12.56 5.67
C ASP A 75 5.83 -13.61 6.69
N ILE A 76 5.88 -13.26 7.99
CA ILE A 76 6.20 -14.20 9.08
C ILE A 76 5.11 -15.27 9.21
N ALA A 77 3.84 -14.91 9.17
CA ALA A 77 2.73 -15.85 9.24
C ALA A 77 2.76 -16.83 8.06
N LEU A 78 2.93 -16.32 6.84
CA LEU A 78 3.03 -17.13 5.62
C LEU A 78 4.23 -18.06 5.64
N ALA A 79 5.40 -17.57 6.07
CA ALA A 79 6.61 -18.37 6.19
C ALA A 79 6.45 -19.49 7.23
N PHE A 80 5.76 -19.21 8.34
CA PHE A 80 5.45 -20.24 9.34
C PHE A 80 4.47 -21.29 8.81
N LEU A 81 3.39 -20.87 8.15
CA LEU A 81 2.38 -21.77 7.59
C LEU A 81 2.96 -22.70 6.52
N ASP A 82 4.00 -22.29 5.79
CA ASP A 82 4.69 -23.15 4.82
C ASP A 82 5.49 -24.28 5.49
N THR A 83 5.81 -24.15 6.78
CA THR A 83 6.43 -25.22 7.57
C THR A 83 5.44 -26.32 7.97
N MET A 84 4.14 -26.09 7.88
CA MET A 84 3.14 -27.08 8.26
C MET A 84 3.19 -28.28 7.31
N PRO A 85 3.14 -29.52 7.82
CA PRO A 85 3.10 -30.71 6.98
C PRO A 85 1.84 -30.71 6.13
N LYS A 86 2.00 -30.95 4.83
CA LYS A 86 0.89 -31.21 3.90
C LYS A 86 0.82 -32.70 3.62
N ASP A 87 -0.36 -33.24 3.30
CA ASP A 87 -0.58 -34.68 3.04
C ASP A 87 0.30 -35.27 1.91
N SER A 88 1.06 -34.44 1.19
CA SER A 88 1.98 -34.79 0.10
C SER A 88 3.48 -34.72 0.48
N ASP A 89 3.83 -34.40 1.73
CA ASP A 89 5.23 -34.22 2.17
C ASP A 89 5.99 -35.54 2.48
N LEU A 90 5.42 -36.72 2.15
CA LEU A 90 6.09 -38.02 2.36
C LEU A 90 7.16 -38.36 1.30
N GLU A 91 7.27 -37.62 0.18
CA GLU A 91 8.14 -38.03 -0.93
C GLU A 91 9.11 -36.94 -1.49
N ALA A 92 9.14 -35.72 -0.94
CA ALA A 92 10.01 -34.64 -1.48
C ALA A 92 11.24 -34.36 -0.60
N ARG A 93 12.44 -34.40 -1.21
CA ARG A 93 13.71 -33.95 -0.59
C ARG A 93 13.63 -32.45 -0.26
N GLY A 94 13.39 -32.15 1.02
CA GLY A 94 13.27 -30.80 1.59
C GLY A 94 12.18 -30.75 2.67
N GLY A 95 12.25 -31.69 3.62
CA GLY A 95 11.16 -31.98 4.55
C GLY A 95 10.81 -30.82 5.48
N THR A 96 9.71 -30.98 6.23
CA THR A 96 9.22 -30.04 7.24
C THR A 96 10.32 -29.48 8.16
N LEU A 97 11.33 -30.31 8.49
CA LEU A 97 12.45 -29.92 9.35
C LEU A 97 13.42 -28.91 8.67
N ASP A 98 13.61 -28.98 7.36
CA ASP A 98 14.42 -28.00 6.61
C ASP A 98 13.67 -26.67 6.44
N LYS A 99 12.34 -26.72 6.27
CA LYS A 99 11.48 -25.53 6.24
C LYS A 99 11.48 -24.82 7.59
N LEU A 100 11.43 -25.56 8.69
CA LEU A 100 11.57 -25.02 10.05
C LEU A 100 12.93 -24.36 10.26
N LYS A 101 14.03 -24.97 9.85
CA LYS A 101 15.37 -24.34 9.94
C LYS A 101 15.48 -23.04 9.15
N ARG A 102 14.86 -22.95 7.96
CA ARG A 102 14.80 -21.71 7.16
C ARG A 102 13.95 -20.65 7.84
N PHE A 103 12.84 -21.04 8.45
CA PHE A 103 11.99 -20.15 9.23
C PHE A 103 12.73 -19.61 10.46
N GLU A 104 13.45 -20.46 11.19
CA GLU A 104 14.30 -20.03 12.30
C GLU A 104 15.40 -19.06 11.86
N ALA A 105 16.02 -19.30 10.71
CA ALA A 105 17.02 -18.38 10.16
C ALA A 105 16.44 -16.99 9.83
N LEU A 106 15.16 -16.92 9.41
CA LEU A 106 14.47 -15.64 9.18
C LEU A 106 14.19 -14.88 10.49
N LEU A 107 13.96 -15.59 11.59
CA LEU A 107 13.72 -14.98 12.90
C LEU A 107 15.02 -14.65 13.66
N GLY A 108 16.07 -15.47 13.49
CA GLY A 108 17.36 -15.32 14.17
C GLY A 108 18.36 -14.38 13.48
N ALA A 109 18.14 -13.99 12.21
CA ALA A 109 19.01 -13.05 11.52
C ALA A 109 18.85 -11.64 12.08
N LYS A 110 19.80 -11.22 12.94
CA LYS A 110 20.01 -9.79 13.22
C LYS A 110 20.10 -9.05 11.89
N THR A 111 19.31 -8.00 11.75
CA THR A 111 19.19 -7.14 10.57
C THR A 111 20.54 -6.60 10.10
N THR A 112 21.22 -7.35 9.23
CA THR A 112 22.33 -6.87 8.41
C THR A 112 22.17 -7.38 6.99
N THR A 113 22.12 -6.43 6.08
CA THR A 113 21.91 -6.50 4.64
C THR A 113 22.91 -7.41 3.90
N THR A 114 22.40 -8.35 3.09
CA THR A 114 22.70 -8.49 1.65
C THR A 114 21.92 -9.67 1.04
N PRO A 115 21.26 -9.52 -0.12
CA PRO A 115 20.66 -10.67 -0.81
C PRO A 115 21.73 -11.45 -1.60
N PRO A 116 21.83 -12.78 -1.49
CA PRO A 116 22.67 -13.56 -2.38
C PRO A 116 22.02 -13.67 -3.77
N THR A 117 22.84 -13.49 -4.79
CA THR A 117 22.47 -13.59 -6.21
C THR A 117 22.12 -15.03 -6.57
N PRO A 118 20.98 -15.33 -7.22
CA PRO A 118 20.71 -16.69 -7.68
C PRO A 118 21.44 -16.98 -8.99
N LYS A 119 22.39 -17.93 -8.95
CA LYS A 119 22.85 -18.63 -10.16
C LYS A 119 21.72 -19.53 -10.69
N ALA A 120 21.51 -19.46 -12.00
CA ALA A 120 20.55 -20.28 -12.71
C ALA A 120 21.06 -21.71 -12.90
N THR A 121 20.24 -22.72 -12.58
CA THR A 121 20.25 -24.04 -13.25
C THR A 121 18.93 -24.82 -13.04
N ALA A 122 18.39 -25.27 -14.17
CA ALA A 122 17.68 -26.54 -14.45
C ALA A 122 16.35 -26.94 -13.76
N LYS A 123 15.29 -26.86 -14.59
CA LYS A 123 14.12 -27.76 -14.81
C LYS A 123 13.87 -28.94 -13.84
N ASN A 124 12.69 -28.93 -13.19
CA ASN A 124 11.70 -30.03 -13.24
C ASN A 124 10.28 -29.57 -12.80
N PRO A 125 9.20 -30.27 -13.22
CA PRO A 125 7.87 -29.69 -13.42
C PRO A 125 7.01 -29.62 -12.14
N LYS A 126 6.20 -28.56 -12.04
CA LYS A 126 5.20 -28.38 -10.97
C LYS A 126 4.04 -29.40 -11.11
N PRO A 127 3.48 -29.92 -10.00
CA PRO A 127 2.31 -30.80 -10.03
C PRO A 127 1.08 -30.09 -10.59
N LYS A 128 0.33 -30.77 -11.46
CA LYS A 128 -0.94 -30.27 -12.03
C LYS A 128 -2.05 -30.32 -10.98
N ARG A 129 -2.72 -29.19 -10.75
CA ARG A 129 -3.96 -29.11 -9.97
C ARG A 129 -5.14 -29.76 -10.72
N PRO A 130 -6.10 -30.40 -10.03
CA PRO A 130 -7.38 -30.79 -10.62
C PRO A 130 -8.16 -29.56 -11.09
N LYS A 131 -8.84 -29.69 -12.23
CA LYS A 131 -9.65 -28.64 -12.84
C LYS A 131 -10.91 -28.40 -12.00
N SER A 132 -11.09 -27.16 -11.53
CA SER A 132 -12.40 -26.56 -11.33
C SER A 132 -12.44 -25.24 -12.09
N VAL A 133 -13.43 -25.10 -12.97
CA VAL A 133 -13.70 -23.86 -13.70
C VAL A 133 -14.50 -22.97 -12.75
N PRO A 134 -13.99 -21.77 -12.39
CA PRO A 134 -14.80 -20.58 -12.67
C PRO A 134 -13.98 -19.33 -13.03
N VAL A 135 -14.57 -18.56 -13.95
CA VAL A 135 -14.37 -17.14 -14.30
C VAL A 135 -12.93 -16.60 -14.27
N LYS A 136 -12.41 -16.40 -15.49
CA LYS A 136 -11.18 -15.68 -15.79
C LYS A 136 -11.32 -14.20 -15.39
N VAL A 137 -11.08 -13.86 -14.13
CA VAL A 137 -10.81 -12.47 -13.73
C VAL A 137 -9.38 -12.18 -14.17
N VAL A 138 -9.25 -11.42 -15.26
CA VAL A 138 -7.98 -10.89 -15.73
C VAL A 138 -7.50 -9.87 -14.70
N VAL A 139 -6.54 -10.25 -13.86
CA VAL A 139 -5.83 -9.31 -12.98
C VAL A 139 -5.08 -8.33 -13.89
N LYS A 140 -5.64 -7.13 -14.08
CA LYS A 140 -4.96 -6.02 -14.76
C LYS A 140 -3.79 -5.54 -13.89
N ARG A 141 -2.71 -5.14 -14.55
CA ARG A 141 -1.33 -5.09 -14.04
C ARG A 141 -1.13 -4.01 -12.96
N LYS A 142 -0.30 -4.34 -11.96
CA LYS A 142 0.06 -3.50 -10.79
C LYS A 142 0.65 -2.13 -11.19
N ILE A 143 0.15 -1.02 -10.63
CA ILE A 143 0.78 0.31 -10.79
C ILE A 143 2.19 0.33 -10.15
N PRO A 144 3.22 0.76 -10.90
CA PRO A 144 4.51 1.13 -10.33
C PRO A 144 4.36 2.26 -9.27
N GLY A 145 4.88 2.06 -8.05
CA GLY A 145 4.83 3.05 -6.95
C GLY A 145 3.68 2.87 -5.95
N VAL A 146 2.57 2.24 -6.37
CA VAL A 146 1.46 1.88 -5.46
C VAL A 146 1.69 0.48 -4.87
N HIS A 147 2.02 -0.50 -5.72
CA HIS A 147 2.22 -1.91 -5.31
C HIS A 147 3.69 -2.29 -5.10
N SER A 148 4.63 -1.36 -5.31
CA SER A 148 6.07 -1.57 -5.12
C SER A 148 6.71 -0.25 -4.78
N LYS A 149 7.59 -0.23 -3.77
CA LYS A 149 8.26 1.00 -3.33
C LYS A 149 9.03 1.62 -4.50
N ALA A 150 8.69 2.86 -4.83
CA ALA A 150 9.40 3.67 -5.80
C ALA A 150 10.51 4.47 -5.12
N SER A 151 11.64 4.61 -5.82
CA SER A 151 12.70 5.55 -5.45
C SER A 151 13.11 6.41 -6.64
N PHE A 152 13.45 7.66 -6.35
CA PHE A 152 13.87 8.64 -7.36
C PHE A 152 15.35 8.93 -7.21
N THR A 153 16.09 8.84 -8.31
CA THR A 153 17.53 9.13 -8.36
C THR A 153 17.83 10.11 -9.49
N ALA A 154 18.97 10.77 -9.44
CA ALA A 154 19.37 11.75 -10.44
C ALA A 154 20.70 11.36 -11.09
N GLU A 155 20.74 11.48 -12.41
CA GLU A 155 21.91 11.19 -13.22
C GLU A 155 22.16 12.34 -14.21
N SER A 156 23.32 12.31 -14.86
CA SER A 156 23.60 13.17 -16.01
C SER A 156 23.71 12.29 -17.25
N ARG A 157 23.14 12.75 -18.35
CA ARG A 157 23.20 12.07 -19.64
C ARG A 157 23.56 13.07 -20.73
N THR A 158 24.22 12.59 -21.77
CA THR A 158 24.41 13.36 -23.00
C THR A 158 23.22 13.12 -23.91
N ALA A 159 22.46 14.17 -24.22
CA ALA A 159 21.36 14.12 -25.17
C ALA A 159 21.88 14.02 -26.62
N PRO A 160 21.06 13.55 -27.58
CA PRO A 160 21.36 13.69 -29.00
C PRO A 160 21.68 15.16 -29.31
N GLY A 161 22.88 15.42 -29.85
CA GLY A 161 23.41 16.79 -30.02
C GLY A 161 24.50 17.19 -29.00
N GLY A 162 25.00 16.26 -28.19
CA GLY A 162 26.20 16.47 -27.35
C GLY A 162 25.95 17.27 -26.06
N LYS A 163 24.72 17.72 -25.83
CA LYS A 163 24.36 18.55 -24.67
C LYS A 163 24.19 17.71 -23.42
N THR A 164 24.80 18.13 -22.31
CA THR A 164 24.60 17.48 -21.01
C THR A 164 23.25 17.88 -20.42
N ILE A 165 22.43 16.88 -20.11
CA ILE A 165 21.14 17.01 -19.44
C ILE A 165 21.18 16.28 -18.10
N GLY A 166 20.44 16.81 -17.13
CA GLY A 166 20.12 16.08 -15.90
C GLY A 166 18.90 15.20 -16.15
N VAL A 167 18.88 13.99 -15.60
CA VAL A 167 17.73 13.10 -15.71
C VAL A 167 17.33 12.61 -14.33
N VAL A 168 16.03 12.50 -14.10
CA VAL A 168 15.46 11.89 -12.91
C VAL A 168 14.96 10.50 -13.28
N GLN A 169 15.55 9.49 -12.64
CA GLN A 169 15.23 8.08 -12.82
C GLN A 169 14.28 7.62 -11.72
N LEU A 170 13.24 6.91 -12.13
CA LEU A 170 12.33 6.16 -11.27
C LEU A 170 12.76 4.70 -11.22
N ASN A 171 13.16 4.26 -10.04
CA ASN A 171 13.55 2.88 -9.77
C ASN A 171 12.40 2.16 -9.06
N ILE A 172 11.85 1.13 -9.70
CA ILE A 172 10.75 0.32 -9.19
C ILE A 172 11.02 -1.15 -9.53
N ALA A 173 10.98 -2.02 -8.51
CA ALA A 173 11.11 -3.47 -8.68
C ALA A 173 12.30 -3.89 -9.56
N GLY A 174 13.45 -3.23 -9.38
CA GLY A 174 14.67 -3.50 -10.13
C GLY A 174 14.71 -2.94 -11.57
N ARG A 175 13.71 -2.16 -11.98
CA ARG A 175 13.68 -1.46 -13.28
C ARG A 175 13.85 0.04 -13.07
N SER A 176 14.59 0.68 -13.97
CA SER A 176 14.80 2.13 -14.00
C SER A 176 14.16 2.75 -15.24
N LYS A 177 13.47 3.88 -15.10
CA LYS A 177 12.87 4.66 -16.21
C LYS A 177 13.08 6.15 -15.98
N THR A 178 13.44 6.87 -17.04
CA THR A 178 13.50 8.33 -17.00
C THR A 178 12.11 8.93 -16.87
N VAL A 179 11.86 9.68 -15.80
CA VAL A 179 10.58 10.38 -15.54
C VAL A 179 10.64 11.82 -16.01
N VAL A 180 11.78 12.48 -15.79
CA VAL A 180 11.98 13.88 -16.13
C VAL A 180 13.38 14.09 -16.66
N GLU A 181 13.47 14.92 -17.68
CA GLU A 181 14.72 15.50 -18.14
C GLU A 181 14.76 16.96 -17.71
N VAL A 182 15.92 17.41 -17.26
CA VAL A 182 16.14 18.74 -16.73
C VAL A 182 17.32 19.33 -17.47
N LEU A 183 17.10 20.49 -18.09
CA LEU A 183 18.17 21.25 -18.71
C LEU A 183 18.85 22.17 -17.70
N ALA A 184 20.04 22.68 -18.03
CA ALA A 184 20.60 23.81 -17.30
C ALA A 184 19.62 25.00 -17.45
N GLY A 185 19.19 25.59 -16.33
CA GLY A 185 18.23 26.70 -16.33
C GLY A 185 18.90 28.03 -16.04
N THR A 186 18.10 29.07 -15.82
CA THR A 186 18.60 30.38 -15.35
C THR A 186 19.02 30.38 -13.88
N SER A 187 18.54 29.40 -13.10
CA SER A 187 19.09 29.11 -11.77
C SER A 187 20.54 28.65 -11.97
N LYS A 188 21.51 29.29 -11.32
CA LYS A 188 22.97 29.02 -11.38
C LYS A 188 23.41 27.56 -11.05
N LEU A 189 22.48 26.63 -11.00
CA LEU A 189 22.66 25.20 -10.80
C LEU A 189 22.88 24.50 -12.14
N ASP A 190 23.92 23.68 -12.21
CA ASP A 190 24.14 22.75 -13.31
C ASP A 190 22.97 21.74 -13.43
N ALA A 191 22.85 21.13 -14.61
CA ALA A 191 21.72 20.25 -14.92
C ALA A 191 21.61 19.05 -13.95
N LYS A 192 22.76 18.54 -13.45
CA LYS A 192 22.81 17.44 -12.48
C LYS A 192 22.24 17.85 -11.13
N LYS A 193 22.65 18.99 -10.59
CA LYS A 193 22.15 19.53 -9.32
C LYS A 193 20.66 19.84 -9.40
N ARG A 194 20.20 20.38 -10.53
CA ARG A 194 18.75 20.57 -10.73
C ARG A 194 18.00 19.24 -10.72
N ALA A 195 18.49 18.22 -11.43
CA ALA A 195 17.88 16.89 -11.41
C ALA A 195 17.89 16.26 -10.01
N GLN A 196 18.95 16.45 -9.22
CA GLN A 196 19.00 16.01 -7.82
C GLN A 196 17.92 16.67 -6.96
N VAL A 197 17.75 17.99 -7.08
CA VAL A 197 16.69 18.71 -6.35
C VAL A 197 15.30 18.22 -6.76
N VAL A 198 15.05 17.97 -8.04
CA VAL A 198 13.78 17.42 -8.54
C VAL A 198 13.56 16.00 -8.00
N ALA A 199 14.58 15.13 -8.05
CA ALA A 199 14.52 13.77 -7.53
C ALA A 199 14.19 13.74 -6.03
N LEU A 200 14.84 14.59 -5.22
CA LEU A 200 14.57 14.70 -3.78
C LEU A 200 13.12 15.14 -3.50
N ARG A 201 12.59 16.09 -4.28
CA ARG A 201 11.18 16.52 -4.15
C ARG A 201 10.20 15.42 -4.51
N MET A 202 10.46 14.71 -5.61
CA MET A 202 9.65 13.55 -6.00
C MET A 202 9.70 12.44 -4.95
N GLN A 203 10.89 12.18 -4.38
CA GLN A 203 11.06 11.22 -3.30
C GLN A 203 10.25 11.60 -2.05
N SER A 204 10.30 12.88 -1.64
CA SER A 204 9.53 13.39 -0.50
C SER A 204 8.02 13.31 -0.74
N LEU A 205 7.56 13.64 -1.95
CA LEU A 205 6.15 13.50 -2.32
C LEU A 205 5.70 12.03 -2.33
N ASN A 206 6.52 11.13 -2.86
CA ASN A 206 6.24 9.70 -2.91
C ASN A 206 6.17 9.07 -1.52
N GLN A 207 7.03 9.50 -0.60
CA GLN A 207 6.95 9.13 0.82
C GLN A 207 5.70 9.73 1.48
N SER A 208 5.29 10.92 1.06
CA SER A 208 4.16 11.62 1.65
C SER A 208 2.81 11.04 1.22
N ASN A 209 2.64 10.72 -0.06
CA ASN A 209 1.48 10.10 -0.66
C ASN A 209 1.90 9.38 -1.95
N ARG A 210 1.72 8.06 -2.05
CA ARG A 210 2.09 7.27 -3.25
C ARG A 210 1.36 7.70 -4.54
N LEU A 211 0.23 8.41 -4.41
CA LEU A 211 -0.57 8.93 -5.51
C LEU A 211 -0.29 10.42 -5.82
N TRP A 212 0.78 11.01 -5.28
CA TRP A 212 1.10 12.43 -5.49
C TRP A 212 1.09 12.89 -6.96
N TRP A 213 1.44 11.99 -7.90
CA TRP A 213 1.53 12.28 -9.33
C TRP A 213 0.15 12.51 -9.99
N THR A 214 -0.94 11.99 -9.40
CA THR A 214 -2.31 12.30 -9.86
C THR A 214 -2.71 13.72 -9.50
N MET A 215 -2.19 14.24 -8.38
CA MET A 215 -2.47 15.57 -7.85
C MET A 215 -1.68 16.70 -8.54
N LEU A 216 -0.83 16.37 -9.52
CA LEU A 216 -0.01 17.37 -10.19
C LEU A 216 -0.83 18.38 -10.97
N LYS A 217 -0.47 19.65 -10.77
CA LYS A 217 -1.04 20.80 -11.46
C LYS A 217 0.03 21.82 -11.81
N VAL A 218 -0.26 22.63 -12.82
CA VAL A 218 0.52 23.81 -13.12
C VAL A 218 0.18 24.89 -12.09
N ALA A 219 1.20 25.52 -11.52
CA ALA A 219 1.05 26.66 -10.63
C ALA A 219 2.08 27.75 -10.99
N GLN A 220 1.89 28.94 -10.45
CA GLN A 220 2.88 30.00 -10.50
C GLN A 220 3.45 30.26 -9.10
N VAL A 221 4.77 30.33 -9.01
CA VAL A 221 5.48 30.68 -7.78
C VAL A 221 6.48 31.77 -8.12
N LYS A 222 6.33 32.95 -7.51
CA LYS A 222 7.21 34.12 -7.75
C LYS A 222 7.38 34.44 -9.25
N GLY A 223 6.28 34.40 -10.02
CA GLY A 223 6.28 34.67 -11.46
C GLY A 223 6.82 33.54 -12.35
N GLN A 224 7.25 32.41 -11.78
CA GLN A 224 7.71 31.25 -12.54
C GLN A 224 6.66 30.15 -12.57
N TYR A 225 6.50 29.51 -13.73
CA TYR A 225 5.65 28.33 -13.88
C TYR A 225 6.34 27.12 -13.24
N VAL A 226 5.60 26.40 -12.40
CA VAL A 226 6.05 25.20 -11.70
C VAL A 226 5.04 24.08 -11.83
N VAL A 227 5.54 22.84 -11.77
CA VAL A 227 4.74 21.64 -11.61
C VAL A 227 4.77 21.24 -10.15
N GLY A 228 3.62 20.99 -9.54
CA GLY A 228 3.53 20.59 -8.13
C GLY A 228 2.15 20.08 -7.74
N THR A 229 1.99 19.64 -6.49
CA THR A 229 0.69 19.20 -5.95
C THR A 229 -0.12 20.36 -5.35
N GLY A 230 0.46 21.56 -5.28
CA GLY A 230 -0.14 22.79 -4.74
C GLY A 230 0.61 23.36 -3.53
N GLY A 231 0.32 24.61 -3.17
CA GLY A 231 0.99 25.29 -2.05
C GLY A 231 2.51 25.38 -2.24
N LYS A 232 3.27 24.99 -1.20
CA LYS A 232 4.74 24.94 -1.22
C LYS A 232 5.33 23.65 -1.84
N ASN A 233 4.48 22.72 -2.31
CA ASN A 233 4.90 21.40 -2.79
C ASN A 233 5.14 21.43 -4.31
N PHE A 234 6.23 22.06 -4.72
CA PHE A 234 6.67 22.09 -6.12
C PHE A 234 7.70 21.00 -6.39
N VAL A 235 7.64 20.44 -7.60
CA VAL A 235 8.50 19.37 -8.11
C VAL A 235 9.60 19.98 -8.97
N ILE A 236 9.19 20.64 -10.07
CA ILE A 236 10.09 21.18 -11.08
C ILE A 236 9.60 22.55 -11.55
N THR A 237 10.55 23.43 -11.84
CA THR A 237 10.30 24.75 -12.44
C THR A 237 10.43 24.64 -13.96
N ALA A 238 9.42 25.09 -14.69
CA ALA A 238 9.44 25.28 -16.13
C ALA A 238 9.89 26.71 -16.45
N ASP A 239 11.17 27.00 -16.21
CA ASP A 239 11.72 28.34 -16.46
C ASP A 239 11.83 28.64 -17.97
N SER A 240 11.99 29.92 -18.31
CA SER A 240 12.02 30.39 -19.69
C SER A 240 13.19 29.88 -20.52
N ALA A 241 14.36 29.65 -19.91
CA ALA A 241 15.50 29.06 -20.63
C ALA A 241 15.21 27.59 -20.96
N PHE A 242 14.68 26.84 -19.99
CA PHE A 242 14.26 25.46 -20.21
C PHE A 242 13.14 25.36 -21.27
N ALA A 243 12.14 26.23 -21.22
CA ALA A 243 11.05 26.22 -22.18
C ALA A 243 11.51 26.54 -23.61
N ARG A 244 12.42 27.52 -23.77
CA ARG A 244 12.98 27.92 -25.06
C ARG A 244 13.72 26.78 -25.76
N GLU A 245 14.47 25.99 -25.02
CA GLU A 245 15.19 24.82 -25.54
C GLU A 245 14.26 23.75 -26.11
N TRP A 246 13.01 23.71 -25.64
CA TRP A 246 11.98 22.80 -26.13
C TRP A 246 11.07 23.44 -27.18
N GLY A 247 11.32 24.71 -27.55
CA GLY A 247 10.46 25.47 -28.46
C GLY A 247 9.09 25.78 -27.86
N LEU A 248 8.97 25.86 -26.54
CA LEU A 248 7.70 26.01 -25.82
C LEU A 248 7.66 27.28 -24.97
N MET A 249 6.44 27.70 -24.65
CA MET A 249 6.19 28.66 -23.56
C MET A 249 6.30 27.95 -22.19
N PRO A 250 6.73 28.65 -21.12
CA PRO A 250 6.83 28.10 -19.76
C PRO A 250 5.59 27.35 -19.26
N ASN A 251 4.38 27.84 -19.56
CA ASN A 251 3.13 27.16 -19.19
C ASN A 251 2.95 25.83 -19.92
N ALA A 252 3.25 25.79 -21.22
CA ALA A 252 3.14 24.62 -22.07
C ALA A 252 4.17 23.57 -21.67
N LEU A 253 5.41 23.99 -21.36
CA LEU A 253 6.43 23.11 -20.80
C LEU A 253 5.95 22.50 -19.46
N ALA A 254 5.41 23.30 -18.54
CA ALA A 254 4.89 22.77 -17.27
C ALA A 254 3.79 21.71 -17.49
N SER A 255 2.86 21.95 -18.40
CA SER A 255 1.83 20.97 -18.78
C SER A 255 2.42 19.70 -19.38
N GLN A 256 3.40 19.80 -20.28
CA GLN A 256 4.08 18.63 -20.86
C GLN A 256 4.87 17.83 -19.81
N LEU A 257 5.51 18.52 -18.85
CA LEU A 257 6.21 17.86 -17.74
C LEU A 257 5.24 17.06 -16.87
N ILE A 258 4.04 17.57 -16.60
CA ILE A 258 2.99 16.82 -15.89
C ILE A 258 2.65 15.54 -16.64
N LEU A 259 2.42 15.63 -17.96
CA LEU A 259 2.11 14.48 -18.81
C LEU A 259 3.25 13.44 -18.81
N LYS A 260 4.50 13.90 -18.93
CA LYS A 260 5.70 13.03 -18.92
C LYS A 260 5.88 12.32 -17.58
N ILE A 261 5.68 13.02 -16.46
CA ILE A 261 5.74 12.42 -15.13
C ILE A 261 4.67 11.35 -14.99
N ARG A 262 3.42 11.69 -15.34
CA ARG A 262 2.29 10.78 -15.20
C ARG A 262 2.41 9.54 -16.08
N SER A 263 2.77 9.66 -17.35
CA SER A 263 2.99 8.51 -18.25
C SER A 263 4.20 7.66 -17.86
N SER A 264 5.11 8.21 -17.04
CA SER A 264 6.21 7.46 -16.47
C SER A 264 5.79 6.64 -15.24
N MET A 265 4.87 7.17 -14.45
CA MET A 265 4.27 6.48 -13.30
C MET A 265 3.20 5.47 -13.73
N ASP A 266 2.44 5.77 -14.79
CA ASP A 266 1.34 4.95 -15.31
C ASP A 266 1.35 4.90 -16.86
N PRO A 267 2.08 3.94 -17.47
CA PRO A 267 2.36 3.93 -18.90
C PRO A 267 1.20 3.48 -19.81
N GLU A 268 0.06 3.01 -19.27
CA GLU A 268 -1.03 2.46 -20.11
C GLU A 268 -1.82 3.50 -20.92
N LYS A 269 -1.59 4.81 -20.75
CA LYS A 269 -2.29 5.86 -21.52
C LYS A 269 -1.41 7.07 -21.89
N SER A 270 -0.37 6.86 -22.70
CA SER A 270 0.59 7.90 -23.10
C SER A 270 0.08 8.96 -24.08
N GLU A 271 -1.10 8.80 -24.70
CA GLU A 271 -1.51 9.68 -25.82
C GLU A 271 -2.65 10.66 -25.50
N GLN A 272 -3.49 10.39 -24.50
CA GLN A 272 -4.56 11.28 -24.06
C GLN A 272 -4.74 11.15 -22.55
N PHE A 273 -4.09 12.00 -21.77
CA PHE A 273 -4.17 11.93 -20.31
C PHE A 273 -5.41 12.68 -19.80
N GLY A 274 -6.58 12.04 -19.91
CA GLY A 274 -7.44 11.94 -18.74
C GLY A 274 -6.90 10.76 -17.95
N GLY A 275 -6.29 11.00 -16.77
CA GLY A 275 -5.73 9.90 -15.97
C GLY A 275 -6.75 8.78 -15.81
N ARG A 276 -6.31 7.52 -15.72
CA ARG A 276 -7.29 6.48 -15.40
C ARG A 276 -7.98 6.83 -14.09
N ASP A 277 -9.26 6.53 -13.99
CA ASP A 277 -9.89 6.43 -12.69
C ASP A 277 -9.12 5.37 -11.92
N LEU A 278 -8.51 5.78 -10.81
CA LEU A 278 -7.84 4.86 -9.91
C LEU A 278 -8.88 3.84 -9.44
N SER A 279 -8.52 2.56 -9.42
CA SER A 279 -9.45 1.57 -8.92
C SER A 279 -9.68 1.80 -7.42
N ALA A 280 -10.86 1.41 -6.91
CA ALA A 280 -11.13 1.47 -5.48
C ALA A 280 -10.06 0.72 -4.66
N GLU A 281 -9.50 -0.36 -5.21
CA GLU A 281 -8.40 -1.11 -4.60
C GLU A 281 -7.10 -0.29 -4.50
N GLU A 282 -6.75 0.47 -5.53
CA GLU A 282 -5.53 1.29 -5.56
C GLU A 282 -5.61 2.48 -4.60
N LEU A 283 -6.80 3.09 -4.54
CA LEU A 283 -7.13 4.12 -3.56
C LEU A 283 -7.06 3.56 -2.13
N ARG A 284 -7.63 2.36 -1.89
CA ARG A 284 -7.58 1.66 -0.61
C ARG A 284 -6.15 1.35 -0.18
N ILE A 285 -5.31 0.83 -1.06
CA ILE A 285 -3.89 0.53 -0.75
C ILE A 285 -3.15 1.81 -0.35
N ALA A 286 -3.34 2.90 -1.10
CA ALA A 286 -2.71 4.18 -0.78
C ALA A 286 -3.23 4.75 0.56
N ALA A 287 -4.52 4.61 0.83
CA ALA A 287 -5.12 5.02 2.11
C ALA A 287 -4.59 4.20 3.29
N ILE A 288 -4.36 2.88 3.12
CA ILE A 288 -3.77 2.01 4.14
C ILE A 288 -2.34 2.45 4.46
N ASP A 289 -1.51 2.73 3.45
CA ASP A 289 -0.12 3.19 3.66
C ASP A 289 -0.10 4.53 4.43
N LEU A 290 -0.98 5.46 4.08
CA LEU A 290 -1.14 6.73 4.79
C LEU A 290 -1.58 6.53 6.24
N ARG A 291 -2.54 5.62 6.47
CA ARG A 291 -2.98 5.26 7.83
C ARG A 291 -1.83 4.68 8.65
N GLN A 292 -1.04 3.77 8.10
CA GLN A 292 0.11 3.17 8.79
C GLN A 292 1.19 4.22 9.12
N GLN A 293 1.44 5.17 8.20
CA GLN A 293 2.31 6.30 8.48
C GLN A 293 1.74 7.19 9.61
N GLY A 294 0.42 7.38 9.65
CA GLY A 294 -0.27 8.06 10.75
C GLY A 294 -0.09 7.33 12.08
N ASP A 295 -0.27 6.01 12.11
CA ASP A 295 -0.09 5.18 13.30
C ASP A 295 1.34 5.30 13.86
N ALA A 296 2.36 5.35 12.98
CA ALA A 296 3.76 5.54 13.40
C ALA A 296 4.03 6.93 14.01
N LEU A 297 3.23 7.94 13.65
CA LEU A 297 3.33 9.31 14.16
C LEU A 297 2.40 9.56 15.35
N TYR A 298 1.49 8.65 15.67
CA TYR A 298 0.37 8.88 16.59
C TYR A 298 0.82 9.42 17.95
N VAL A 299 1.87 8.83 18.52
CA VAL A 299 2.41 9.22 19.83
C VAL A 299 3.38 10.39 19.74
N SER A 300 4.28 10.38 18.75
CA SER A 300 5.41 11.31 18.66
C SER A 300 5.05 12.64 17.98
N ASN A 301 4.06 12.65 17.10
CA ASN A 301 3.58 13.83 16.39
C ASN A 301 2.08 13.70 16.06
N PRO A 302 1.18 13.97 17.02
CA PRO A 302 -0.27 13.85 16.86
C PRO A 302 -0.83 14.68 15.69
N SER A 303 -0.31 15.88 15.47
CA SER A 303 -0.74 16.73 14.34
C SER A 303 -0.29 16.16 12.99
N GLY A 304 0.90 15.57 12.92
CA GLY A 304 1.37 14.84 11.75
C GLY A 304 0.57 13.57 11.47
N ALA A 305 0.18 12.84 12.52
CA ALA A 305 -0.69 11.67 12.42
C ALA A 305 -2.07 12.03 11.86
N GLU A 306 -2.69 13.09 12.40
CA GLU A 306 -3.99 13.61 11.94
C GLU A 306 -3.96 13.96 10.44
N ALA A 307 -2.91 14.64 9.96
CA ALA A 307 -2.76 14.99 8.56
C ALA A 307 -2.66 13.75 7.65
N LYS A 308 -2.01 12.68 8.13
CA LYS A 308 -1.93 11.41 7.40
C LYS A 308 -3.26 10.68 7.34
N TYR A 309 -4.01 10.64 8.44
CA TYR A 309 -5.36 10.06 8.45
C TYR A 309 -6.33 10.82 7.54
N LYS A 310 -6.29 12.16 7.54
CA LYS A 310 -7.09 12.97 6.60
C LYS A 310 -6.71 12.70 5.14
N SER A 311 -5.42 12.52 4.86
CA SER A 311 -4.97 12.13 3.53
C SER A 311 -5.44 10.72 3.14
N ALA A 312 -5.52 9.79 4.10
CA ALA A 312 -6.07 8.46 3.86
C ALA A 312 -7.57 8.52 3.50
N ILE A 313 -8.36 9.34 4.22
CA ILE A 313 -9.78 9.59 3.92
C ILE A 313 -9.95 10.21 2.53
N ALA A 314 -9.09 11.16 2.17
CA ALA A 314 -9.13 11.80 0.85
C ALA A 314 -8.83 10.81 -0.29
N ASN A 315 -7.99 9.80 -0.05
CA ASN A 315 -7.74 8.74 -1.02
C ASN A 315 -8.91 7.75 -1.07
N ASP A 316 -9.40 7.27 0.09
CA ASP A 316 -10.56 6.39 0.15
C ASP A 316 -11.45 6.74 1.35
N SER A 317 -12.57 7.41 1.07
CA SER A 317 -13.53 7.83 2.09
C SER A 317 -14.31 6.66 2.69
N THR A 318 -14.39 5.52 2.00
CA THR A 318 -15.06 4.30 2.47
C THR A 318 -14.18 3.49 3.43
N TYR A 319 -12.96 3.95 3.73
CA TYR A 319 -12.08 3.33 4.72
C TYR A 319 -12.34 3.94 6.10
N GLY A 320 -13.03 3.20 6.97
CA GLY A 320 -13.49 3.66 8.28
C GLY A 320 -12.40 3.85 9.34
N VAL A 321 -11.28 3.11 9.26
CA VAL A 321 -10.23 3.11 10.29
C VAL A 321 -9.62 4.50 10.53
N PRO A 322 -9.28 5.30 9.50
CA PRO A 322 -8.86 6.69 9.67
C PRO A 322 -9.81 7.56 10.51
N TYR A 323 -11.13 7.43 10.36
CA TYR A 323 -12.09 8.20 11.15
C TYR A 323 -12.01 7.85 12.64
N LEU A 324 -11.90 6.56 12.96
CA LEU A 324 -11.69 6.08 14.34
C LEU A 324 -10.40 6.66 14.94
N ARG A 325 -9.31 6.66 14.17
CA ARG A 325 -8.02 7.18 14.63
C ARG A 325 -8.02 8.68 14.86
N ILE A 326 -8.68 9.45 13.98
CA ILE A 326 -8.85 10.90 14.18
C ILE A 326 -9.73 11.16 15.41
N ALA A 327 -10.79 10.38 15.63
CA ALA A 327 -11.61 10.49 16.83
C ALA A 327 -10.78 10.24 18.10
N ASP A 328 -9.94 9.20 18.12
CA ASP A 328 -9.04 8.95 19.25
C ASP A 328 -8.06 10.11 19.50
N LEU A 329 -7.52 10.74 18.44
CA LEU A 329 -6.68 11.95 18.57
C LEU A 329 -7.46 13.15 19.16
N HIS A 330 -8.72 13.34 18.77
CA HIS A 330 -9.56 14.38 19.33
C HIS A 330 -9.84 14.13 20.82
N LEU A 331 -10.11 12.88 21.21
CA LEU A 331 -10.30 12.51 22.62
C LEU A 331 -9.02 12.74 23.44
N ALA A 332 -7.85 12.40 22.91
CA ALA A 332 -6.56 12.68 23.55
C ALA A 332 -6.34 14.19 23.76
N LYS A 333 -6.89 15.03 22.87
CA LYS A 333 -6.90 16.51 23.00
C LYS A 333 -8.06 17.04 23.85
N LYS A 334 -8.83 16.17 24.53
CA LYS A 334 -10.07 16.51 25.27
C LYS A 334 -11.13 17.23 24.44
N ASN A 335 -11.11 17.06 23.11
CA ASN A 335 -12.06 17.63 22.18
C ASN A 335 -13.14 16.59 21.85
N LEU A 336 -14.16 16.48 22.70
CA LEU A 336 -15.24 15.51 22.52
C LEU A 336 -16.06 15.80 21.26
N ASP A 337 -16.40 17.07 21.02
CA ASP A 337 -17.23 17.48 19.88
C ASP A 337 -16.54 17.16 18.55
N GLY A 338 -15.23 17.40 18.46
CA GLY A 338 -14.43 17.01 17.29
C GLY A 338 -14.38 15.50 17.08
N ALA A 339 -14.33 14.71 18.16
CA ALA A 339 -14.36 13.25 18.08
C ALA A 339 -15.73 12.74 17.60
N LYS A 340 -16.84 13.33 18.07
CA LYS A 340 -18.19 12.97 17.59
C LYS A 340 -18.37 13.37 16.12
N ALA A 341 -17.98 14.58 15.76
CA ALA A 341 -18.14 15.10 14.40
C ALA A 341 -17.46 14.21 13.34
N ILE A 342 -16.23 13.77 13.58
CA ILE A 342 -15.51 12.93 12.61
C ILE A 342 -16.11 11.51 12.49
N LEU A 343 -16.63 10.94 13.59
CA LEU A 343 -17.30 9.64 13.55
C LEU A 343 -18.62 9.73 12.77
N GLU A 344 -19.39 10.78 12.99
CA GLU A 344 -20.61 11.06 12.23
C GLU A 344 -20.34 11.28 10.73
N GLU A 345 -19.27 11.99 10.40
CA GLU A 345 -18.81 12.17 9.02
C GLU A 345 -18.59 10.81 8.34
N GLY A 346 -17.86 9.91 9.00
CA GLY A 346 -17.59 8.55 8.50
C GLY A 346 -18.86 7.71 8.31
N ILE A 347 -19.81 7.77 9.25
CA ILE A 347 -21.08 7.01 9.17
C ILE A 347 -21.92 7.45 7.95
N LYS A 348 -21.90 8.75 7.65
CA LYS A 348 -22.64 9.34 6.52
C LYS A 348 -22.04 9.01 5.16
N VAL A 349 -20.82 8.45 5.09
CA VAL A 349 -20.18 8.09 3.81
C VAL A 349 -20.99 7.01 3.07
N PRO A 350 -21.42 7.27 1.82
CA PRO A 350 -22.02 6.26 0.97
C PRO A 350 -20.99 5.19 0.57
N GLY A 351 -21.39 3.91 0.58
CA GLY A 351 -20.53 2.80 0.13
C GLY A 351 -19.54 2.25 1.17
N MET A 352 -19.47 2.82 2.37
CA MET A 352 -18.74 2.20 3.48
C MET A 352 -19.45 0.92 3.95
N SER A 353 -18.70 -0.14 4.23
CA SER A 353 -19.26 -1.43 4.63
C SER A 353 -20.00 -1.36 5.96
N ALA A 354 -20.98 -2.24 6.15
CA ALA A 354 -21.78 -2.31 7.37
C ALA A 354 -20.90 -2.49 8.63
N ASP A 355 -19.87 -3.34 8.56
CA ASP A 355 -18.97 -3.60 9.70
C ASP A 355 -18.17 -2.36 10.11
N GLN A 356 -17.73 -1.56 9.13
CA GLN A 356 -17.00 -0.33 9.39
C GLN A 356 -17.94 0.74 9.97
N LYS A 357 -19.16 0.86 9.44
CA LYS A 357 -20.19 1.75 10.01
C LYS A 357 -20.54 1.34 11.44
N ALA A 358 -20.76 0.05 11.70
CA ALA A 358 -21.04 -0.48 13.03
C ALA A 358 -19.91 -0.16 14.02
N SER A 359 -18.65 -0.23 13.57
CA SER A 359 -17.48 0.14 14.39
C SER A 359 -17.48 1.64 14.72
N LEU A 360 -17.79 2.51 13.76
CA LEU A 360 -17.91 3.96 13.98
C LEU A 360 -19.07 4.30 14.91
N GLU A 361 -20.24 3.68 14.70
CA GLU A 361 -21.44 3.86 15.53
C GLU A 361 -21.22 3.37 16.96
N SER A 362 -20.55 2.22 17.12
CA SER A 362 -20.19 1.69 18.44
C SER A 362 -19.28 2.68 19.18
N LYS A 363 -18.25 3.20 18.50
CA LYS A 363 -17.38 4.24 19.07
C LYS A 363 -18.16 5.50 19.41
N LEU A 364 -19.02 5.99 18.51
CA LEU A 364 -19.83 7.18 18.74
C LEU A 364 -20.73 7.03 19.97
N LYS A 365 -21.43 5.90 20.10
CA LYS A 365 -22.27 5.59 21.27
C LYS A 365 -21.49 5.58 22.58
N SER A 366 -20.23 5.12 22.56
CA SER A 366 -19.36 5.13 23.75
C SER A 366 -18.91 6.53 24.19
N LEU A 367 -19.12 7.56 23.36
CA LEU A 367 -18.81 8.95 23.69
C LEU A 367 -20.01 9.69 24.33
N GLY A 368 -21.14 9.00 24.54
CA GLY A 368 -22.39 9.57 25.02
C GLY A 368 -22.99 10.54 24.01
#